data_AF-A0A3D2HTS6-F1
#
_entry.id   AF-A0A3D2HTS6-F1
#
_cell.length_a   1.000
_cell.length_b   1.000
_cell.length_c   1.000
_cell.angle_alpha   90.00
_cell.angle_beta   90.00
_cell.angle_gamma   90.00
#
_symmetry.space_group_name_H-M   'P 1'
#
loop_
_entity.id
_entity.type
_entity.pdbx_description
1 polymer ?
#
loop_
_entity_poly.entity_id
_entity_poly.type
_entity_poly.pdbx_seq_one_letter_code
_entity_poly.pdbx_strand_id
1 'polypeptide(L)' 'MEIKEKIILDMLTTDSVSVLKQQYITVDGTDIRVGENVRNAFMNTQTERELLRVKLPDEFYNAVIAVWGNSPSVAESSAK' A
#
# COMPACT_ATOMS: atom_id res chain seq x y z
N MET A 1 -2.23 -24.65 -7.94
CA MET A 1 -1.14 -23.65 -7.86
C MET A 1 -1.68 -22.48 -7.07
N GLU A 2 -1.08 -22.18 -5.93
CA GLU A 2 -1.54 -21.08 -5.07
C GLU A 2 -0.82 -19.79 -5.47
N ILE A 3 -1.59 -18.73 -5.75
CA ILE A 3 -1.04 -17.40 -6.01
C ILE A 3 -0.98 -16.66 -4.67
N LYS A 4 0.22 -16.23 -4.27
CA LYS A 4 0.47 -15.43 -3.08
C LYS A 4 0.66 -13.97 -3.45
N GLU A 5 0.12 -13.06 -2.66
CA GLU A 5 0.34 -11.62 -2.79
C GLU A 5 1.44 -11.17 -1.80
N LYS A 6 2.42 -10.43 -2.30
CA LYS A 6 3.39 -9.68 -1.50
C LYS A 6 3.11 -8.19 -1.66
N ILE A 7 2.92 -7.52 -0.53
CA ILE A 7 2.74 -6.07 -0.47
C ILE A 7 4.04 -5.45 0.05
N ILE A 8 4.49 -4.39 -0.62
CA ILE A 8 5.66 -3.60 -0.23
C ILE A 8 5.20 -2.16 -0.05
N LEU A 9 5.42 -1.62 1.14
CA LEU A 9 5.30 -0.19 1.40
C LEU A 9 6.64 0.45 1.09
N ASP A 10 6.67 1.27 0.04
CA ASP A 10 7.85 1.89 -0.53
C ASP A 10 7.72 3.41 -0.42
N MET A 11 8.85 4.10 -0.28
CA MET A 11 8.89 5.57 -0.13
C MET A 11 7.91 6.10 0.93
N LEU A 12 7.72 5.36 2.03
CA LEU A 12 6.83 5.76 3.13
C LEU A 12 7.43 6.95 3.87
N THR A 13 6.80 8.10 3.74
CA THR A 13 7.10 9.36 4.44
C THR A 13 5.92 9.77 5.29
N THR A 14 6.00 10.90 5.99
CA THR A 14 4.84 11.47 6.69
C THR A 14 3.73 11.90 5.74
N ASP A 15 4.03 12.17 4.47
CA ASP A 15 3.09 12.81 3.55
C ASP A 15 2.58 11.88 2.46
N SER A 16 3.29 10.79 2.18
CA SER A 16 2.93 9.86 1.12
C SER A 16 3.51 8.47 1.33
N VAL A 17 2.94 7.50 0.60
CA VAL A 17 3.43 6.12 0.51
C VAL A 17 3.18 5.59 -0.89
N SER A 18 4.10 4.78 -1.42
CA SER A 18 3.89 3.99 -2.62
C SER A 18 3.68 2.53 -2.24
N VAL A 19 2.48 2.00 -2.51
CA VAL A 19 2.16 0.59 -2.29
C VAL A 19 2.42 -0.17 -3.58
N LEU A 20 3.32 -1.15 -3.51
CA LEU A 20 3.57 -2.10 -4.58
C LEU A 20 2.99 -3.47 -4.19
N LYS A 21 2.08 -3.98 -5.02
CA LYS A 21 1.54 -5.34 -4.93
C LYS A 21 2.13 -6.23 -6.03
N GLN A 22 2.56 -7.41 -5.63
CA GLN A 22 3.20 -8.38 -6.51
C GLN A 22 2.63 -9.76 -6.26
N GLN A 23 2.43 -10.54 -7.32
CA GLN A 23 1.91 -11.90 -7.23
C GLN A 23 3.04 -12.91 -7.47
N TYR A 24 3.00 -14.01 -6.71
CA TYR A 24 4.00 -15.07 -6.76
C TYR A 24 3.35 -16.45 -6.73
N ILE A 25 4.02 -17.42 -7.32
CA ILE A 25 3.73 -18.85 -7.19
C ILE A 25 4.99 -19.55 -6.68
N THR A 26 4.82 -20.57 -5.85
CA THR A 26 5.95 -21.39 -5.40
C THR A 26 6.10 -22.59 -6.35
N VAL A 27 7.27 -22.73 -6.99
CA VAL A 27 7.62 -23.85 -7.87
C VAL A 27 8.93 -24.45 -7.35
N ASP A 28 8.89 -25.73 -6.98
CA ASP A 28 10.04 -26.46 -6.42
C ASP A 28 10.72 -25.71 -5.24
N GLY A 29 9.91 -25.08 -4.39
CA GLY A 29 10.36 -24.30 -3.24
C GLY A 29 10.89 -22.89 -3.57
N THR A 30 10.89 -22.49 -4.85
CA THR A 30 11.29 -21.16 -5.30
C THR A 30 10.06 -20.30 -5.61
N ASP A 31 10.00 -19.10 -5.03
CA ASP A 31 8.94 -18.14 -5.35
C ASP A 31 9.24 -17.42 -6.67
N ILE A 32 8.39 -17.63 -7.66
CA ILE A 32 8.48 -17.03 -9.00
C ILE A 32 7.42 -15.93 -9.11
N ARG A 33 7.84 -14.72 -9.49
CA ARG A 33 6.92 -13.62 -9.72
C ARG A 33 6.07 -13.92 -10.95
N VAL A 34 4.77 -13.74 -10.81
CA VAL A 34 3.80 -13.85 -11.90
C VAL A 34 2.95 -12.59 -11.98
N GLY A 35 2.41 -12.31 -13.17
CA GLY A 35 1.61 -11.11 -13.41
C GLY A 35 2.43 -9.82 -13.39
N GLU A 36 1.70 -8.71 -13.48
CA GLU A 36 2.27 -7.37 -13.46
C GLU A 36 2.37 -6.81 -12.03
N ASN A 37 3.35 -5.94 -11.83
CA ASN A 37 3.44 -5.14 -10.61
C ASN A 37 2.32 -4.10 -10.61
N VAL A 38 1.48 -4.09 -9.57
CA VAL A 38 0.49 -3.03 -9.38
C VAL A 38 1.05 -2.03 -8.37
N ARG A 39 1.25 -0.79 -8.80
CA ARG A 39 1.75 0.29 -7.93
C ARG A 39 0.71 1.39 -7.81
N ASN A 40 0.39 1.77 -6.57
CA ASN A 40 -0.48 2.89 -6.25
C ASN A 40 0.25 3.82 -5.27
N ALA A 41 0.27 5.11 -5.56
CA ALA A 41 0.71 6.12 -4.61
C ALA A 41 -0.49 6.61 -3.83
N PHE A 42 -0.29 6.87 -2.54
CA PHE A 42 -1.25 7.52 -1.67
C PHE A 42 -0.58 8.69 -0.95
N MET A 43 -1.32 9.76 -0.77
CA MET A 43 -1.00 10.94 -0.01
C MET A 43 -1.68 10.86 1.35
N ASN A 44 -1.08 11.48 2.36
CA ASN A 44 -1.62 11.53 3.72
C ASN A 44 -2.77 12.56 3.83
N THR A 45 -3.81 12.35 3.04
CA THR A 45 -5.10 13.05 3.07
C THR A 45 -6.14 12.23 3.83
N GLN A 46 -7.27 12.82 4.20
CA GLN A 46 -8.33 12.11 4.90
C GLN A 46 -8.93 10.98 4.04
N THR A 47 -9.30 11.30 2.80
CA THR A 47 -9.92 10.37 1.84
C THR A 47 -8.99 9.20 1.53
N GLU A 48 -7.70 9.46 1.35
CA GLU A 48 -6.77 8.38 0.97
C GLU A 48 -6.37 7.49 2.15
N ARG A 49 -6.41 8.00 3.39
CA ARG A 49 -6.34 7.14 4.60
C ARG A 49 -7.50 6.14 4.64
N GLU A 50 -8.71 6.60 4.36
CA GLU A 50 -9.90 5.74 4.32
C GLU A 50 -9.79 4.71 3.18
N LEU A 51 -9.30 5.13 2.01
CA LEU A 51 -9.06 4.22 0.88
C LEU A 51 -7.99 3.16 1.21
N LEU A 52 -6.91 3.55 1.88
CA LEU A 52 -5.87 2.62 2.34
C LEU A 52 -6.44 1.57 3.31
N ARG A 53 -7.32 1.96 4.23
CA ARG A 53 -7.97 1.04 5.19
C ARG A 53 -8.76 -0.07 4.49
N VAL A 54 -9.37 0.25 3.34
CA VAL A 54 -10.15 -0.68 2.53
C VAL A 54 -9.24 -1.53 1.63
N LYS A 55 -8.16 -0.96 1.09
CA LYS A 55 -7.30 -1.63 0.09
C LYS A 55 -6.18 -2.49 0.69
N LEU A 56 -5.79 -2.23 1.92
CA LEU A 56 -4.68 -2.92 2.58
C LEU A 56 -5.16 -3.80 3.74
N PRO A 57 -4.50 -4.95 3.95
CA PRO A 57 -4.62 -5.68 5.20
C PRO A 57 -4.22 -4.80 6.40
N ASP A 58 -4.78 -5.11 7.57
CA ASP A 58 -4.61 -4.33 8.79
C ASP A 58 -3.15 -4.11 9.16
N GLU A 59 -2.27 -5.10 8.97
CA GLU A 59 -0.83 -4.97 9.27
C GLU A 59 -0.14 -3.88 8.44
N PHE A 60 -0.45 -3.78 7.14
CA PHE A 60 0.12 -2.78 6.26
C PHE A 60 -0.52 -1.41 6.47
N TYR A 61 -1.84 -1.37 6.69
CA TYR A 61 -2.52 -0.13 7.04
C TYR A 61 -1.97 0.46 8.34
N ASN A 62 -1.85 -0.35 9.39
CA ASN A 62 -1.35 0.09 10.69
C ASN A 62 0.11 0.57 10.59
N ALA A 63 0.94 -0.06 9.75
CA ALA A 63 2.30 0.40 9.50
C ALA A 63 2.34 1.80 8.85
N VAL A 64 1.47 2.08 7.89
CA VAL A 64 1.35 3.42 7.28
C VAL A 64 0.87 4.44 8.31
N ILE A 65 -0.22 4.13 9.04
CA ILE A 65 -0.79 5.05 10.03
C ILE A 65 0.16 5.32 11.19
N ALA A 66 0.99 4.37 11.58
CA ALA A 66 2.02 4.58 12.61
C ALA A 66 3.02 5.68 12.22
N VAL A 67 3.36 5.81 10.93
CA VAL A 67 4.22 6.89 10.42
C VAL A 67 3.43 8.18 10.22
N TRP A 68 2.20 8.09 9.73
CA TRP A 68 1.36 9.24 9.40
C TRP A 68 0.69 9.91 10.61
N GLY A 69 0.65 9.24 11.76
CA GLY A 69 0.04 9.75 12.99
C GLY A 69 -1.48 9.88 12.91
N ASN A 70 -2.07 10.61 13.87
CA ASN A 70 -3.51 10.65 14.09
C ASN A 70 -4.29 11.60 13.16
N SER A 71 -3.60 12.48 12.42
CA SER A 71 -4.23 13.50 11.57
C SER A 71 -3.55 13.58 10.21
N PRO A 72 -4.32 13.83 9.12
CA PRO A 72 -3.74 14.08 7.79
C PRO A 72 -2.66 15.15 7.82
N SER A 73 -1.54 14.92 7.11
CA SER A 73 -0.49 15.93 6.92
C SER A 73 -0.66 16.71 5.61
N VAL A 74 -1.42 16.17 4.67
CA VAL A 74 -1.68 16.77 3.36
C VAL A 74 -3.14 17.22 3.30
N ALA A 75 -3.35 18.50 2.99
CA ALA A 75 -4.68 19.04 2.76
C ALA A 75 -5.29 18.48 1.47
N GLU A 76 -6.58 18.19 1.49
CA GLU A 76 -7.29 17.78 0.29
C GLU A 76 -7.45 18.97 -0.66
N SER A 77 -6.95 18.84 -1.88
CA SER A 77 -7.25 19.81 -2.91
C SER A 77 -8.71 19.64 -3.32
N SER A 78 -9.54 20.66 -3.09
CA SER A 78 -10.89 20.75 -3.66
C SER A 78 -10.79 21.07 -5.16
N ALA A 79 -10.22 20.16 -5.96
CA ALA A 79 -10.26 20.28 -7.42
C ALA A 79 -11.61 19.74 -7.88
N LYS A 80 -12.45 20.69 -8.30
CA LYS A 80 -13.79 20.52 -8.86
C LYS A 80 -13.75 19.94 -10.26
#